data_AF-A0A1V6HYL4-F1
#
_entry.id   AF-A0A1V6HYL4-F1
#
_cell.length_a   1.000
_cell.length_b   1.000
_cell.length_c   1.000
_cell.angle_alpha   90.00
_cell.angle_beta   90.00
_cell.angle_gamma   90.00
#
_symmetry.space_group_name_H-M   'P 1'
#
loop_
_entity.id
_entity.type
_entity.pdbx_description
1 polymer ?
#
loop_
_entity_poly.entity_id
_entity_poly.type
_entity_poly.pdbx_seq_one_letter_code
_entity_poly.pdbx_strand_id
1 'polypeptide(L)' 'MNKKTKKYEVKIHYSGFCTYEILAENESEAILKARNLQINSKELLSNIDNWEEADIASEVQ' A
#
# COMPACT_ATOMS: atom_id res chain seq x y z
N MET A 1 -3.07 25.78 1.54
CA MET A 1 -1.91 25.10 0.93
C MET A 1 -2.46 24.08 -0.06
N ASN A 2 -2.26 24.27 -1.37
CA ASN A 2 -2.58 23.22 -2.34
C ASN A 2 -1.54 22.12 -2.19
N LYS A 3 -1.86 21.06 -1.43
CA LYS A 3 -0.98 19.91 -1.35
C LYS A 3 -1.09 19.13 -2.66
N LYS A 4 0.04 18.93 -3.32
CA LYS A 4 0.11 18.22 -4.59
C LYS A 4 0.06 16.72 -4.28
N THR A 5 -0.97 16.04 -4.78
CA THR A 5 -1.06 14.58 -4.69
C THR A 5 -0.01 13.93 -5.57
N LYS A 6 0.60 12.87 -5.06
CA LYS A 6 1.56 12.01 -5.75
C LYS A 6 1.06 10.58 -5.77
N LYS A 7 1.65 9.76 -6.64
CA LYS A 7 1.33 8.33 -6.74
C LYS A 7 2.24 7.55 -5.81
N TYR A 8 1.67 6.61 -5.07
CA TYR A 8 2.37 5.73 -4.15
C TYR A 8 2.03 4.29 -4.48
N GLU A 9 3.03 3.43 -4.50
CA GLU A 9 2.85 1.99 -4.42
C GLU A 9 2.83 1.61 -2.94
N VAL A 10 1.72 1.04 -2.49
CA VAL A 10 1.49 0.66 -1.10
C VAL A 10 1.36 -0.84 -0.99
N LYS A 11 2.28 -1.47 -0.26
CA LYS A 11 2.22 -2.89 0.09
C LYS A 11 1.62 -3.04 1.48
N ILE A 12 0.44 -3.65 1.55
CA ILE A 12 -0.23 -3.98 2.82
C ILE A 12 0.00 -5.45 3.13
N HIS A 13 0.55 -5.73 4.31
CA HIS A 13 0.88 -7.07 4.76
C HIS A 13 -0.25 -7.67 5.63
N TYR A 14 -0.64 -8.90 5.31
CA TYR A 14 -1.61 -9.71 6.05
C TYR A 14 -1.00 -11.11 6.31
N SER A 15 -1.69 -12.21 6.02
CA SER A 15 -1.10 -13.55 5.90
C SER A 15 -0.27 -13.74 4.62
N GLY A 16 -0.30 -12.75 3.73
CA GLY A 16 0.47 -12.56 2.51
C GLY A 16 0.65 -11.06 2.31
N PHE A 17 0.61 -10.56 1.08
CA PHE A 17 0.50 -9.11 0.85
C PHE A 17 -0.36 -8.77 -0.36
N CYS A 18 -0.87 -7.54 -0.36
CA CYS A 18 -1.47 -6.91 -1.53
C CYS A 18 -0.76 -5.60 -1.84
N THR A 19 -0.62 -5.28 -3.11
CA THR A 19 -0.01 -4.03 -3.57
C THR A 19 -1.08 -3.16 -4.22
N TYR A 20 -1.12 -1.88 -3.84
CA TYR A 20 -2.06 -0.89 -4.36
C TYR A 20 -1.33 0.33 -4.89
N GLU A 21 -1.84 0.91 -5.98
CA GLU A 21 -1.40 2.22 -6.43
C GLU A 21 -2.39 3.30 -5.93
N ILE A 22 -1.92 4.19 -5.06
CA ILE A 22 -2.74 5.18 -4.37
C ILE A 22 -2.26 6.60 -4.67
N LEU A 23 -3.18 7.50 -4.99
CA LEU A 23 -2.90 8.93 -5.00
C LEU A 23 -3.07 9.52 -3.59
N ALA A 24 -2.01 10.09 -3.04
CA ALA A 24 -1.98 10.67 -1.70
C ALA A 24 -1.03 11.87 -1.60
N GLU A 25 -1.14 12.68 -0.55
CA GLU A 25 -0.24 13.80 -0.29
C GLU A 25 1.07 13.35 0.35
N ASN A 26 1.06 12.20 1.03
CA ASN A 26 2.19 11.61 1.74
C ASN A 26 1.99 10.10 1.93
N GLU A 27 3.05 9.40 2.36
CA GLU A 27 3.06 7.95 2.60
C GLU A 27 2.02 7.50 3.63
N SER A 28 1.87 8.22 4.75
CA SER A 28 0.92 7.87 5.81
C SER A 28 -0.52 7.90 5.30
N GLU A 29 -0.87 8.90 4.49
CA GLU A 29 -2.18 8.98 3.84
C GLU A 29 -2.35 7.86 2.80
N ALA A 30 -1.31 7.51 2.06
CA ALA A 30 -1.34 6.40 1.10
C ALA A 30 -1.65 5.07 1.79
N ILE A 31 -1.00 4.78 2.92
CA ILE A 31 -1.24 3.58 3.74
C ILE A 31 -2.67 3.57 4.29
N LEU A 32 -3.14 4.70 4.84
CA LEU A 32 -4.51 4.81 5.35
C LEU A 32 -5.56 4.57 4.26
N LYS A 33 -5.35 5.12 3.06
CA LYS A 33 -6.23 4.89 1.90
C LYS A 33 -6.20 3.43 1.47
N ALA A 34 -5.01 2.82 1.35
CA ALA A 34 -4.85 1.42 0.97
C ALA A 34 -5.53 0.46 1.97
N ARG A 35 -5.41 0.71 3.28
CA ARG A 35 -6.09 -0.10 4.33
C ARG A 35 -7.61 -0.02 4.29
N ASN A 36 -8.17 1.05 3.74
CA ASN A 36 -9.62 1.19 3.57
C ASN A 36 -10.14 0.53 2.28
N LEU A 37 -9.25 0.03 1.41
CA LEU A 37 -9.67 -0.75 0.25
C LEU A 37 -10.08 -2.16 0.68
N GLN A 38 -11.14 -2.67 0.07
CA GLN A 38 -11.58 -4.02 0.33
C GLN A 38 -10.52 -4.99 -0.20
N ILE A 39 -9.96 -5.81 0.68
CA ILE A 39 -8.99 -6.83 0.32
C ILE A 39 -9.70 -7.87 -0.54
N ASN A 40 -9.28 -8.01 -1.79
CA ASN A 40 -9.69 -9.12 -2.61
C ASN A 40 -8.78 -10.30 -2.28
N SER A 41 -9.33 -11.35 -1.65
CA SER A 41 -8.55 -12.53 -1.27
C SER A 41 -7.90 -13.26 -2.46
N LYS A 42 -8.35 -13.00 -3.69
CA LYS A 42 -7.71 -13.51 -4.93
C LYS A 42 -6.44 -12.74 -5.32
N GLU A 43 -6.28 -11.53 -4.81
CA GLU A 43 -5.09 -10.68 -5.01
C GLU A 43 -4.08 -10.82 -3.87
N LEU A 44 -4.37 -11.70 -2.91
CA LEU A 44 -3.47 -11.99 -1.82
C LEU A 44 -2.30 -12.81 -2.35
N LEU A 45 -1.15 -12.17 -2.49
CA LEU A 45 0.07 -12.82 -2.91
C LEU A 45 0.66 -13.57 -1.71
N SER A 46 0.93 -14.86 -1.89
CA SER A 46 1.58 -15.67 -0.85
C SER A 46 3.05 -15.30 -0.76
N ASN A 47 3.52 -14.94 0.43
CA ASN A 47 4.93 -14.64 0.66
C ASN A 47 5.77 -15.92 0.56
N ILE A 48 6.63 -15.99 -0.46
CA ILE A 48 7.73 -16.97 -0.56
C ILE A 48 9.02 -16.41 0.09
N ASP A 49 9.10 -15.09 0.29
CA ASP A 49 10.26 -14.38 0.83
C ASP A 49 9.94 -13.64 2.16
N ASN A 50 11.03 -13.20 2.83
CA ASN A 50 11.07 -12.59 4.17
C ASN A 50 9.82 -11.78 4.52
N TRP A 51 9.16 -12.20 5.58
CA TRP A 51 8.04 -11.48 6.20
C TRP A 51 8.53 -10.13 6.72
N GLU A 52 8.11 -9.04 6.07
CA GLU A 52 8.27 -7.68 6.59
C GLU A 52 7.09 -7.40 7.55
N GLU A 53 7.38 -7.02 8.80
CA GLU A 53 6.36 -6.81 9.85
C GLU A 53 5.48 -5.57 9.65
N ALA A 54 5.77 -4.72 8.65
CA ALA A 54 5.12 -3.42 8.49
C ALA A 54 4.61 -3.15 7.06
N ASP A 55 3.53 -2.36 6.97
CA ASP A 55 3.06 -1.83 5.69
C ASP A 55 4.05 -0.81 5.14
N ILE A 56 4.28 -0.83 3.83
CA ILE A 56 5.27 0.01 3.17
C ILE A 56 4.57 0.83 2.10
N ALA A 57 4.88 2.13 2.02
CA ALA A 57 4.49 2.98 0.91
C ALA A 57 5.73 3.61 0.29
N SER A 58 5.84 3.51 -1.03
CA SER A 58 6.92 4.09 -1.82
C SER A 58 6.33 5.01 -2.87
N GLU A 59 6.81 6.26 -2.94
CA GLU A 59 6.43 7.18 -4.02
C GLU A 59 6.90 6.63 -5.38
N VAL A 60 6.00 6.59 -6.35
CA VAL A 60 6.28 6.21 -7.74
C VAL A 60 6.15 7.44 -8.64
N GLN A 61 7.15 7.65 -9.50
CA GLN A 61 7.24 8.81 -10.41
C GLN A 61 6.32 8.71 -11.62
#